data_AF-A0AA39VJM8-F1
#
_entry.id   AF-A0AA39VJM8-F1
#
_cell.length_a   1.000
_cell.length_b   1.000
_cell.length_c   1.000
_cell.angle_alpha   90.00
_cell.angle_beta   90.00
_cell.angle_gamma   90.00
#
_symmetry.space_group_name_H-M   'P 1'
#
loop_
_entity.id
_entity.type
_entity.pdbx_description
1 polymer ?
#
loop_
_entity_poly.entity_id
_entity_poly.type
_entity_poly.pdbx_seq_one_letter_code
_entity_poly.pdbx_strand_id
1 'polypeptide(L)'
;MVMLTSLVSKADLIAISIEYRLYPEHPLPIAYKDSWAGLEWVATHSNRLGPDPWLNDHADFGRVFLGGESVGANIAHFLAVRAGTSIGFAGLKIEGLVMVHPFFGATKELDKIIEMYKFMYPSSTGRDDDPKLNPEVDVNLKSMVGDRVLVCVAEKDLIRDRGLAYYDVLLKSEWNGNVEFYETLGEGHCFHLFNPNSENVGPLNDIIVNFIYQG
;
A
#
# COMPACT_ATOMS: atom_id res chain seq x y z
N MET A 1 11.62 7.15 2.60
CA MET A 1 12.94 6.53 2.92
C MET A 1 13.15 6.29 4.43
N VAL A 2 12.83 7.24 5.33
CA VAL A 2 13.08 7.09 6.79
C VAL A 2 12.38 5.88 7.42
N MET A 3 11.10 5.63 7.06
CA MET A 3 10.33 4.51 7.59
C MET A 3 10.91 3.15 7.16
N LEU A 4 11.17 2.96 5.87
CA LEU A 4 11.76 1.74 5.30
C LEU A 4 13.09 1.37 5.98
N THR A 5 14.01 2.32 6.13
CA THR A 5 15.29 2.08 6.83
C THR A 5 15.07 1.72 8.30
N SER A 6 14.11 2.35 8.98
CA SER A 6 13.79 2.00 10.36
C SER A 6 13.18 0.61 10.49
N LEU A 7 12.35 0.17 9.54
CA LEU A 7 11.75 -1.16 9.55
C LEU A 7 12.81 -2.23 9.29
N VAL A 8 13.64 -2.07 8.25
CA VAL A 8 14.72 -3.01 7.89
C VAL A 8 15.81 -3.10 8.96
N SER A 9 16.05 -2.03 9.73
CA SER A 9 17.01 -2.09 10.85
C SER A 9 16.44 -2.74 12.11
N LYS A 10 15.12 -2.68 12.30
CA LYS A 10 14.42 -3.31 13.44
C LYS A 10 14.06 -4.76 13.19
N ALA A 11 13.98 -5.17 11.94
CA ALA A 11 13.48 -6.46 11.51
C ALA A 11 14.37 -7.03 10.40
N ASP A 12 14.60 -8.33 10.44
CA ASP A 12 15.31 -9.07 9.39
C ASP A 12 14.43 -9.20 8.15
N LEU A 13 14.37 -8.11 7.38
CA LEU A 13 13.52 -7.92 6.21
C LEU A 13 14.33 -7.36 5.06
N ILE A 14 14.04 -7.84 3.85
CA ILE A 14 14.49 -7.19 2.62
C ILE A 14 13.40 -6.23 2.18
N ALA A 15 13.75 -4.98 1.95
CA ALA A 15 12.85 -4.00 1.39
C ALA A 15 13.25 -3.62 -0.04
N ILE A 16 12.26 -3.66 -0.94
CA ILE A 16 12.41 -3.24 -2.33
C ILE A 16 11.55 -1.99 -2.52
N SER A 17 12.18 -0.82 -2.57
CA SER A 17 11.49 0.44 -2.81
C SER A 17 11.42 0.72 -4.31
N ILE A 18 10.22 0.79 -4.86
CA ILE A 18 10.04 1.06 -6.30
C ILE A 18 10.05 2.56 -6.55
N GLU A 19 11.05 3.05 -7.28
CA GLU A 19 11.10 4.43 -7.75
C GLU A 19 10.22 4.62 -8.99
N TYR A 20 8.92 4.78 -8.77
CA TYR A 20 7.97 5.10 -9.83
C TYR A 20 8.06 6.59 -10.23
N ARG A 21 7.72 6.88 -11.49
CA ARG A 21 7.72 8.27 -11.98
C ARG A 21 6.66 9.13 -11.29
N LEU A 22 7.04 10.38 -11.02
CA LEU A 22 6.23 11.34 -10.25
C LEU A 22 5.53 12.36 -11.15
N TYR A 23 4.42 12.86 -10.62
CA TYR A 23 3.75 14.07 -11.07
C TYR A 23 4.57 15.30 -10.62
N PRO A 24 4.65 16.42 -11.38
CA PRO A 24 3.91 16.74 -12.62
C PRO A 24 4.50 16.21 -13.93
N GLU A 25 5.76 15.80 -13.95
CA GLU A 25 6.47 15.40 -15.18
C GLU A 25 5.81 14.20 -15.86
N HIS A 26 5.23 13.30 -15.05
CA HIS A 26 4.54 12.12 -15.53
C HIS A 26 3.17 11.97 -14.82
N PRO A 27 2.07 12.36 -15.48
CA PRO A 27 0.72 12.22 -14.92
C PRO A 27 0.30 10.78 -14.64
N LEU A 28 -0.67 10.61 -13.74
CA LEU A 28 -1.31 9.32 -13.50
C LEU A 28 -1.97 8.80 -14.79
N PRO A 29 -1.98 7.46 -15.01
CA PRO A 29 -1.71 6.40 -14.04
C PRO A 29 -0.28 5.84 -14.11
N ILE A 30 0.72 6.64 -14.49
CA ILE A 30 2.09 6.15 -14.72
C ILE A 30 2.71 5.50 -13.47
N ALA A 31 2.45 6.04 -12.28
CA ALA A 31 2.97 5.50 -11.02
C ALA A 31 2.49 4.07 -10.77
N TYR A 32 1.21 3.79 -11.07
CA TYR A 32 0.67 2.43 -10.99
C TYR A 32 1.30 1.48 -12.01
N LYS A 33 1.61 1.97 -13.22
CA LYS A 33 2.25 1.17 -14.27
C LYS A 33 3.69 0.82 -13.90
N ASP A 34 4.44 1.79 -13.42
CA ASP A 34 5.83 1.61 -12.99
C ASP A 34 5.91 0.69 -11.77
N SER A 35 5.00 0.85 -10.80
CA SER A 35 4.94 0.00 -9.62
C SER A 35 4.54 -1.45 -9.97
N TRP A 36 3.67 -1.64 -10.96
CA TRP A 36 3.36 -2.96 -11.49
C TRP A 36 4.56 -3.59 -12.19
N ALA A 37 5.26 -2.83 -13.05
CA ALA A 37 6.48 -3.32 -13.71
C ALA A 37 7.58 -3.67 -12.70
N GLY A 38 7.70 -2.89 -11.61
CA GLY A 38 8.60 -3.19 -10.50
C GLY A 38 8.23 -4.49 -9.79
N LEU A 39 6.93 -4.71 -9.50
CA LEU A 39 6.46 -5.95 -8.90
C LEU A 39 6.67 -7.17 -9.84
N GLU A 40 6.45 -7.01 -11.14
CA GLU A 40 6.76 -8.05 -12.15
C GLU A 40 8.26 -8.36 -12.17
N TRP A 41 9.13 -7.33 -12.10
CA TRP A 41 10.57 -7.52 -12.02
C TRP A 41 10.96 -8.30 -10.75
N VAL A 42 10.39 -7.98 -9.60
CA VAL A 42 10.59 -8.76 -8.36
C VAL A 42 10.16 -10.22 -8.56
N ALA A 43 9.01 -10.45 -9.19
CA ALA A 43 8.50 -11.81 -9.46
C ALA A 43 9.45 -12.65 -10.34
N THR A 44 10.29 -12.04 -11.18
CA THR A 44 11.30 -12.79 -11.97
C THR A 44 12.36 -13.49 -11.12
N HIS A 45 12.50 -13.12 -9.84
CA HIS A 45 13.44 -13.73 -8.89
C HIS A 45 12.83 -14.88 -8.09
N SER A 46 11.52 -15.13 -8.23
CA SER A 46 10.78 -16.14 -7.45
C SER A 46 11.36 -17.57 -7.51
N ASN A 47 12.00 -17.90 -8.63
CA ASN A 47 12.67 -19.19 -8.85
C ASN A 47 14.18 -19.16 -8.57
N ARG A 48 14.68 -18.08 -7.95
CA ARG A 48 16.10 -17.81 -7.69
C ARG A 48 16.98 -17.68 -8.94
N LEU A 49 16.39 -17.36 -10.09
CA LEU A 49 17.08 -17.17 -11.37
C LEU A 49 16.84 -15.77 -11.96
N GLY A 50 16.42 -14.81 -11.13
CA GLY A 50 16.20 -13.44 -11.57
C GLY A 50 17.50 -12.69 -11.88
N PRO A 51 17.41 -11.51 -12.49
CA PRO A 51 18.56 -10.72 -12.91
C PRO A 51 19.43 -10.18 -11.76
N ASP A 52 18.92 -10.12 -10.53
CA ASP A 52 19.68 -9.72 -9.34
C ASP A 52 20.06 -10.94 -8.47
N PRO A 53 21.35 -11.34 -8.45
CA PRO A 53 21.81 -12.48 -7.65
C PRO A 53 21.61 -12.29 -6.15
N TRP A 54 21.71 -11.05 -5.63
CA TRP A 54 21.57 -10.80 -4.21
C TRP A 54 20.14 -11.11 -3.75
N LEU A 55 19.15 -10.72 -4.54
CA LEU A 55 17.76 -11.10 -4.27
C LEU A 55 17.53 -12.61 -4.37
N ASN A 56 18.15 -13.29 -5.36
CA ASN A 56 18.02 -14.74 -5.52
C ASN A 56 18.59 -15.52 -4.31
N ASP A 57 19.68 -15.01 -3.73
CA ASP A 57 20.39 -15.64 -2.62
C ASP A 57 19.72 -15.35 -1.27
N HIS A 58 19.16 -14.15 -1.09
CA HIS A 58 18.74 -13.67 0.23
C HIS A 58 17.22 -13.53 0.43
N ALA A 59 16.42 -13.33 -0.62
CA ALA A 59 15.00 -13.08 -0.46
C ALA A 59 14.15 -14.36 -0.36
N ASP A 60 13.14 -14.33 0.51
CA ASP A 60 12.09 -15.35 0.58
C ASP A 60 10.85 -14.88 -0.19
N PHE A 61 10.73 -15.30 -1.45
CA PHE A 61 9.56 -15.02 -2.29
C PHE A 61 8.32 -15.84 -1.91
N GLY A 62 8.45 -16.79 -0.97
CA GLY A 62 7.35 -17.48 -0.31
C GLY A 62 6.65 -16.63 0.76
N ARG A 63 7.24 -15.48 1.13
CA ARG A 63 6.74 -14.57 2.16
C ARG A 63 6.93 -13.11 1.75
N VAL A 64 6.02 -12.60 0.92
CA VAL A 64 6.09 -11.23 0.39
C VAL A 64 4.99 -10.38 1.01
N PHE A 65 5.35 -9.16 1.42
CA PHE A 65 4.40 -8.15 1.84
C PHE A 65 4.44 -6.98 0.86
N LEU A 66 3.27 -6.48 0.47
CA LEU A 66 3.15 -5.20 -0.22
C LEU A 66 2.86 -4.12 0.82
N GLY A 67 3.29 -2.89 0.57
CA GLY A 67 2.94 -1.82 1.50
C GLY A 67 3.38 -0.45 1.01
N GLY A 68 2.90 0.55 1.72
CA GLY A 68 3.31 1.93 1.49
C GLY A 68 2.55 2.89 2.39
N GLU A 69 2.95 4.16 2.31
CA GLU A 69 2.30 5.27 2.98
C GLU A 69 1.48 6.13 2.03
N SER A 70 0.30 6.61 2.46
CA SER A 70 -0.54 7.53 1.68
C SER A 70 -0.87 7.01 0.27
N VAL A 71 -0.42 7.71 -0.76
CA VAL A 71 -0.53 7.30 -2.17
C VAL A 71 0.24 5.99 -2.43
N GLY A 72 1.34 5.72 -1.74
CA GLY A 72 2.04 4.45 -1.81
C GLY A 72 1.19 3.28 -1.31
N ALA A 73 0.42 3.48 -0.24
CA ALA A 73 -0.54 2.48 0.24
C ALA A 73 -1.63 2.23 -0.82
N ASN A 74 -2.15 3.29 -1.43
CA ASN A 74 -3.10 3.18 -2.53
C ASN A 74 -2.57 2.31 -3.69
N ILE A 75 -1.32 2.58 -4.10
CA ILE A 75 -0.64 1.81 -5.13
C ILE A 75 -0.50 0.35 -4.68
N ALA A 76 -0.07 0.07 -3.45
CA ALA A 76 0.07 -1.29 -2.93
C ALA A 76 -1.25 -2.08 -2.99
N HIS A 77 -2.37 -1.46 -2.61
CA HIS A 77 -3.70 -2.05 -2.77
C HIS A 77 -4.04 -2.33 -4.24
N PHE A 78 -3.84 -1.35 -5.13
CA PHE A 78 -4.06 -1.54 -6.56
C PHE A 78 -3.25 -2.71 -7.13
N LEU A 79 -1.99 -2.85 -6.73
CA LEU A 79 -1.14 -3.97 -7.15
C LEU A 79 -1.67 -5.32 -6.65
N ALA A 80 -2.16 -5.39 -5.41
CA ALA A 80 -2.72 -6.63 -4.86
C ALA A 80 -4.00 -7.07 -5.59
N VAL A 81 -4.92 -6.15 -5.87
CA VAL A 81 -6.13 -6.44 -6.66
C VAL A 81 -5.74 -6.89 -8.08
N ARG A 82 -4.79 -6.18 -8.70
CA ARG A 82 -4.32 -6.51 -10.05
C ARG A 82 -3.62 -7.87 -10.11
N ALA A 83 -2.79 -8.20 -9.12
CA ALA A 83 -2.13 -9.51 -9.03
C ALA A 83 -3.14 -10.65 -8.97
N GLY A 84 -4.23 -10.47 -8.22
CA GLY A 84 -5.30 -11.45 -8.07
C GLY A 84 -6.11 -11.74 -9.33
N THR A 85 -6.12 -10.81 -10.27
CA THR A 85 -6.83 -10.95 -11.55
C THR A 85 -5.90 -11.23 -12.73
N SER A 86 -4.59 -11.14 -12.54
CA SER A 86 -3.61 -11.31 -13.60
C SER A 86 -3.27 -12.80 -13.78
N ILE A 87 -3.74 -13.37 -14.89
CA ILE A 87 -3.37 -14.72 -15.31
C ILE A 87 -1.85 -14.79 -15.46
N GLY A 88 -1.20 -15.70 -14.72
CA GLY A 88 0.24 -15.92 -14.84
C GLY A 88 1.11 -14.96 -14.01
N PHE A 89 0.54 -14.12 -13.14
CA PHE A 89 1.30 -13.53 -12.04
C PHE A 89 1.65 -14.63 -11.02
N ALA A 90 2.61 -15.47 -11.40
CA ALA A 90 3.05 -16.63 -10.66
C ALA A 90 4.43 -16.36 -10.06
N GLY A 91 4.65 -16.82 -8.83
CA GLY A 91 5.97 -16.88 -8.22
C GLY A 91 6.12 -16.12 -6.91
N LEU A 92 5.28 -15.12 -6.65
CA LEU A 92 5.27 -14.45 -5.34
C LEU A 92 4.09 -14.95 -4.51
N LYS A 93 4.36 -15.40 -3.29
CA LYS A 93 3.31 -15.58 -2.27
C LYS A 93 3.20 -14.27 -1.48
N ILE A 94 2.25 -13.44 -1.91
CA ILE A 94 1.90 -12.21 -1.20
C ILE A 94 1.08 -12.61 0.02
N GLU A 95 1.66 -12.52 1.21
CA GLU A 95 1.02 -12.88 2.48
C GLU A 95 0.13 -11.77 3.01
N GLY A 96 0.52 -10.52 2.81
CA GLY A 96 -0.29 -9.41 3.28
C GLY A 96 0.12 -8.03 2.80
N LEU A 97 -0.69 -7.06 3.21
CA LEU A 97 -0.50 -5.65 2.90
C LEU A 97 -0.32 -4.82 4.18
N VAL A 98 0.61 -3.87 4.15
CA VAL A 98 0.78 -2.84 5.19
C VAL A 98 0.36 -1.49 4.63
N MET A 99 -0.76 -0.97 5.14
CA MET A 99 -1.48 0.19 4.60
C MET A 99 -1.37 1.37 5.57
N VAL A 100 -0.38 2.23 5.37
CA VAL A 100 -0.11 3.33 6.31
C VAL A 100 -0.76 4.62 5.82
N HIS A 101 -1.77 5.09 6.54
CA HIS A 101 -2.54 6.29 6.23
C HIS A 101 -3.06 6.31 4.78
N PRO A 102 -3.78 5.28 4.31
CA PRO A 102 -3.99 5.06 2.89
C PRO A 102 -4.83 6.15 2.22
N PHE A 103 -4.39 6.59 1.04
CA PHE A 103 -5.11 7.59 0.25
C PHE A 103 -6.19 6.95 -0.63
N PHE A 104 -7.47 7.22 -0.35
CA PHE A 104 -8.62 6.79 -1.15
C PHE A 104 -9.55 7.99 -1.43
N GLY A 105 -8.97 9.11 -1.87
CA GLY A 105 -9.73 10.33 -2.14
C GLY A 105 -10.32 11.00 -0.89
N ALA A 106 -11.51 11.63 -0.99
CA ALA A 106 -12.13 12.40 0.09
C ALA A 106 -13.66 12.23 0.13
N THR A 107 -14.27 12.11 1.31
CA THR A 107 -15.64 11.60 1.51
C THR A 107 -16.79 12.55 1.17
N LYS A 108 -16.54 13.86 0.93
CA LYS A 108 -17.43 14.82 0.21
C LYS A 108 -17.08 16.31 0.41
N GLU A 109 -16.07 16.66 1.20
CA GLU A 109 -15.82 18.09 1.55
C GLU A 109 -14.40 18.61 1.24
N LEU A 110 -13.63 17.91 0.40
CA LEU A 110 -12.39 18.46 -0.16
C LEU A 110 -12.48 18.53 -1.68
N ASP A 111 -13.24 19.50 -2.20
CA ASP A 111 -13.21 19.88 -3.62
C ASP A 111 -11.77 20.03 -4.12
N LYS A 112 -10.88 20.53 -3.26
CA LYS A 112 -9.44 20.63 -3.53
C LYS A 112 -8.76 19.27 -3.78
N ILE A 113 -9.13 18.20 -3.08
CA ILE A 113 -8.59 16.85 -3.33
C ILE A 113 -9.12 16.31 -4.66
N ILE A 114 -10.41 16.52 -4.95
CA ILE A 114 -11.02 16.12 -6.23
C ILE A 114 -10.33 16.84 -7.39
N GLU A 115 -10.18 18.17 -7.29
CA GLU A 115 -9.52 19.00 -8.29
C GLU A 115 -8.04 18.62 -8.46
N MET A 116 -7.31 18.44 -7.35
CA MET A 116 -5.92 17.97 -7.35
C MET A 116 -5.81 16.60 -8.06
N TYR A 117 -6.67 15.64 -7.71
CA TYR A 117 -6.61 14.32 -8.32
C TYR A 117 -6.95 14.36 -9.80
N LYS A 118 -7.95 15.13 -10.21
CA LYS A 118 -8.27 15.35 -11.64
C LYS A 118 -7.12 16.02 -12.39
N PHE A 119 -6.40 16.93 -11.74
CA PHE A 119 -5.24 17.57 -12.34
C PHE A 119 -4.07 16.59 -12.54
N MET A 120 -3.87 15.67 -11.59
CA MET A 120 -2.87 14.60 -11.70
C MET A 120 -3.30 13.46 -12.63
N TYR A 121 -4.61 13.19 -12.72
CA TYR A 121 -5.20 12.14 -13.53
C TYR A 121 -6.41 12.64 -14.35
N PRO A 122 -6.19 13.32 -15.49
CA PRO A 122 -7.26 14.00 -16.24
C PRO A 122 -8.40 13.11 -16.76
N SER A 123 -8.19 11.79 -16.83
CA SER A 123 -9.21 10.83 -17.25
C SER A 123 -10.01 10.22 -16.10
N SER A 124 -9.65 10.52 -14.85
CA SER A 124 -10.45 10.15 -13.69
C SER A 124 -11.51 11.21 -13.40
N THR A 125 -12.65 10.78 -12.87
CA THR A 125 -13.67 11.67 -12.29
C THR A 125 -13.17 12.35 -11.01
N GLY A 126 -12.12 11.80 -10.37
CA GLY A 126 -11.63 12.21 -9.06
C GLY A 126 -12.60 11.92 -7.92
N ARG A 127 -13.57 11.02 -8.14
CA ARG A 127 -14.69 10.74 -7.25
C ARG A 127 -14.75 9.24 -6.91
N ASP A 128 -15.69 8.91 -6.03
CA ASP A 128 -15.93 7.59 -5.45
C ASP A 128 -16.39 6.51 -6.44
N ASP A 129 -16.62 6.86 -7.71
CA ASP A 129 -16.87 5.92 -8.79
C ASP A 129 -15.56 5.38 -9.43
N ASP A 130 -14.40 5.96 -9.10
CA ASP A 130 -13.10 5.41 -9.47
C ASP A 130 -12.64 4.35 -8.43
N PRO A 131 -12.44 3.07 -8.81
CA PRO A 131 -11.99 2.03 -7.87
C PRO A 131 -10.62 2.32 -7.25
N LYS A 132 -9.79 3.16 -7.87
CA LYS A 132 -8.53 3.62 -7.25
C LYS A 132 -8.77 4.59 -6.11
N LEU A 133 -9.91 5.26 -6.07
CA LEU A 133 -10.27 6.16 -4.99
C LEU A 133 -11.28 5.53 -4.04
N ASN A 134 -12.01 4.51 -4.45
CA ASN A 134 -12.99 3.83 -3.60
C ASN A 134 -12.96 2.32 -3.86
N PRO A 135 -12.26 1.54 -3.04
CA PRO A 135 -12.20 0.09 -3.19
C PRO A 135 -13.55 -0.61 -3.12
N GLU A 136 -14.58 0.02 -2.52
CA GLU A 136 -15.94 -0.54 -2.44
C GLU A 136 -16.55 -0.79 -3.83
N VAL A 137 -16.21 0.04 -4.83
CA VAL A 137 -16.74 -0.10 -6.19
C VAL A 137 -15.86 -0.99 -7.08
N ASP A 138 -14.73 -1.51 -6.58
CA ASP A 138 -13.88 -2.42 -7.34
C ASP A 138 -14.46 -3.83 -7.35
N VAL A 139 -15.03 -4.21 -8.50
CA VAL A 139 -15.59 -5.56 -8.74
C VAL A 139 -14.57 -6.69 -8.58
N ASN A 140 -13.28 -6.36 -8.60
CA ASN A 140 -12.18 -7.31 -8.46
C ASN A 140 -11.63 -7.39 -7.03
N LEU A 141 -12.15 -6.61 -6.08
CA LEU A 141 -11.68 -6.61 -4.69
C LEU A 141 -11.66 -8.03 -4.08
N LYS A 142 -12.68 -8.83 -4.40
CA LYS A 142 -12.77 -10.24 -3.96
C LYS A 142 -11.61 -11.13 -4.40
N SER A 143 -10.93 -10.75 -5.48
CA SER A 143 -9.79 -11.48 -6.02
C SER A 143 -8.46 -10.99 -5.45
N MET A 144 -8.45 -9.93 -4.63
CA MET A 144 -7.22 -9.34 -4.07
C MET A 144 -6.35 -10.41 -3.39
N VAL A 145 -5.07 -10.46 -3.76
CA VAL A 145 -4.08 -11.32 -3.10
C VAL A 145 -3.63 -10.75 -1.76
N GLY A 146 -3.04 -11.59 -0.92
CA GLY A 146 -2.78 -11.27 0.46
C GLY A 146 -3.89 -11.82 1.34
N ASP A 147 -3.50 -12.58 2.36
CA ASP A 147 -4.44 -13.18 3.31
C ASP A 147 -4.69 -12.24 4.49
N ARG A 148 -3.88 -11.19 4.63
CA ARG A 148 -3.92 -10.24 5.75
C ARG A 148 -3.67 -8.81 5.30
N VAL A 149 -4.35 -7.85 5.92
CA VAL A 149 -4.12 -6.41 5.70
C VAL A 149 -4.02 -5.72 7.05
N LEU A 150 -2.96 -4.93 7.27
CA LEU A 150 -2.88 -3.99 8.39
C LEU A 150 -3.22 -2.59 7.89
N VAL A 151 -4.28 -1.98 8.43
CA VAL A 151 -4.67 -0.59 8.17
C VAL A 151 -4.25 0.28 9.34
N CYS A 152 -3.30 1.18 9.10
CA CYS A 152 -2.87 2.18 10.07
C CYS A 152 -3.47 3.55 9.71
N VAL A 153 -4.13 4.22 10.65
CA VAL A 153 -4.60 5.61 10.51
C VAL A 153 -4.01 6.51 11.60
N ALA A 154 -4.12 7.83 11.44
CA ALA A 154 -3.73 8.79 12.47
C ALA A 154 -4.92 9.69 12.82
N GLU A 155 -5.10 9.98 14.12
CA GLU A 155 -6.28 10.64 14.67
C GLU A 155 -6.56 12.02 14.02
N LYS A 156 -5.51 12.80 13.75
CA LYS A 156 -5.63 14.16 13.19
C LYS A 156 -5.45 14.19 11.67
N ASP A 157 -5.44 13.04 11.02
CA ASP A 157 -5.32 12.96 9.56
C ASP A 157 -6.63 13.40 8.88
N LEU A 158 -6.52 14.34 7.94
CA LEU A 158 -7.67 14.82 7.14
C LEU A 158 -8.31 13.71 6.30
N ILE A 159 -7.58 12.64 5.98
CA ILE A 159 -8.09 11.48 5.26
C ILE A 159 -8.29 10.25 6.16
N ARG A 160 -8.24 10.41 7.48
CA ARG A 160 -8.48 9.33 8.46
C ARG A 160 -9.73 8.52 8.16
N ASP A 161 -10.85 9.21 7.91
CA ASP A 161 -12.14 8.58 7.67
C ASP A 161 -12.15 7.73 6.40
N ARG A 162 -11.27 8.01 5.42
CA ARG A 162 -11.08 7.14 4.26
C ARG A 162 -10.31 5.86 4.60
N GLY A 163 -9.33 5.94 5.50
CA GLY A 163 -8.67 4.75 6.03
C GLY A 163 -9.64 3.86 6.83
N LEU A 164 -10.50 4.47 7.65
CA LEU A 164 -11.58 3.76 8.34
C LEU A 164 -12.60 3.13 7.39
N ALA A 165 -13.04 3.88 6.38
CA ALA A 165 -13.96 3.36 5.36
C ALA A 165 -13.34 2.18 4.61
N TYR A 166 -12.04 2.23 4.29
CA TYR A 166 -11.34 1.11 3.67
C TYR A 166 -11.29 -0.13 4.56
N TYR A 167 -10.98 0.02 5.85
CA TYR A 167 -11.06 -1.07 6.83
C TYR A 167 -12.45 -1.72 6.84
N ASP A 168 -13.49 -0.89 6.90
CA ASP A 168 -14.89 -1.33 6.85
C ASP A 168 -15.27 -2.05 5.55
N VAL A 169 -14.75 -1.58 4.41
CA VAL A 169 -14.94 -2.20 3.09
C VAL A 169 -14.34 -3.60 3.09
N LEU A 170 -13.11 -3.76 3.57
CA LEU A 170 -12.46 -5.08 3.63
C LEU A 170 -13.26 -6.06 4.49
N LEU A 171 -13.73 -5.63 5.67
CA LEU A 171 -14.56 -6.46 6.57
C LEU A 171 -15.87 -6.95 5.94
N LYS A 172 -16.48 -6.15 5.06
CA LYS A 172 -17.80 -6.42 4.46
C LYS A 172 -17.72 -7.04 3.06
N SER A 173 -16.54 -6.99 2.44
CA SER A 173 -16.32 -7.48 1.08
C SER A 173 -16.30 -9.00 0.99
N GLU A 174 -16.31 -9.52 -0.24
CA GLU A 174 -16.11 -10.95 -0.52
C GLU A 174 -14.62 -11.37 -0.52
N TRP A 175 -13.68 -10.47 -0.17
CA TRP A 175 -12.28 -10.83 -0.02
C TRP A 175 -12.09 -11.73 1.21
N ASN A 176 -11.44 -12.88 1.03
CA ASN A 176 -11.37 -13.96 2.03
C ASN A 176 -10.16 -13.84 2.98
N GLY A 177 -9.67 -12.62 3.23
CA GLY A 177 -8.57 -12.35 4.14
C GLY A 177 -9.00 -11.74 5.47
N ASN A 178 -8.03 -11.46 6.33
CA ASN A 178 -8.24 -10.81 7.63
C ASN A 178 -7.71 -9.38 7.60
N VAL A 179 -8.44 -8.44 8.19
CA VAL A 179 -7.98 -7.05 8.32
C VAL A 179 -7.77 -6.69 9.78
N GLU A 180 -6.61 -6.12 10.07
CA GLU A 180 -6.22 -5.56 11.36
C GLU A 180 -6.19 -4.04 11.27
N PHE A 181 -6.44 -3.37 12.39
CA PHE A 181 -6.54 -1.91 12.46
C PHE A 181 -5.69 -1.35 13.59
N TYR A 182 -5.00 -0.25 13.30
CA TYR A 182 -4.23 0.51 14.29
C TYR A 182 -4.42 2.00 14.08
N GLU A 183 -4.75 2.73 15.15
CA GLU A 183 -4.88 4.18 15.12
C GLU A 183 -3.81 4.83 16.00
N THR A 184 -3.04 5.73 15.40
CA THR A 184 -2.07 6.56 16.13
C THR A 184 -2.74 7.83 16.63
N LEU A 185 -2.89 7.93 17.96
CA LEU A 185 -3.48 9.10 18.60
C LEU A 185 -2.52 10.30 18.59
N GLY A 186 -3.07 11.51 18.51
CA GLY A 186 -2.32 12.76 18.59
C GLY A 186 -1.56 13.16 17.32
N GLU A 187 -1.46 12.27 16.33
CA GLU A 187 -0.64 12.46 15.13
C GLU A 187 -1.47 12.79 13.88
N GLY A 188 -0.81 13.42 12.90
CA GLY A 188 -1.37 13.75 11.59
C GLY A 188 -0.93 12.81 10.47
N HIS A 189 -1.38 13.13 9.25
CA HIS A 189 -1.05 12.37 8.05
C HIS A 189 0.46 12.18 7.88
N CYS A 190 0.88 10.93 7.75
CA CYS A 190 2.29 10.54 7.55
C CYS A 190 3.27 11.20 8.54
N PHE A 191 2.86 11.38 9.80
CA PHE A 191 3.67 12.04 10.83
C PHE A 191 5.09 11.48 10.94
N HIS A 192 5.30 10.18 10.73
CA HIS A 192 6.61 9.53 10.77
C HIS A 192 7.59 10.03 9.69
N LEU A 193 7.10 10.63 8.60
CA LEU A 193 7.93 11.29 7.58
C LEU A 193 8.28 12.72 7.97
N PHE A 194 7.33 13.46 8.53
CA PHE A 194 7.47 14.90 8.80
C PHE A 194 8.02 15.20 10.20
N ASN A 195 7.82 14.29 11.14
CA ASN A 195 8.31 14.33 12.51
C ASN A 195 8.86 12.94 12.92
N PRO A 196 10.03 12.54 12.39
CA PRO A 196 10.63 11.24 12.66
C PRO A 196 11.02 11.02 14.13
N ASN A 197 11.05 12.10 14.93
CA ASN A 197 11.33 12.06 16.37
C ASN A 197 10.06 11.95 17.23
N SER A 198 8.87 11.84 16.64
CA SER A 198 7.65 11.59 17.40
C SER A 198 7.80 10.30 18.21
N GLU A 199 7.35 10.35 19.48
CA GLU A 199 7.30 9.18 20.36
C GLU A 199 6.41 8.05 19.79
N ASN A 200 5.50 8.38 18.86
CA ASN A 200 4.60 7.44 18.21
C ASN A 200 5.23 6.69 17.02
N VAL A 201 6.41 7.08 16.54
CA VAL A 201 7.10 6.38 15.44
C VAL A 201 7.53 4.97 15.88
N GLY A 202 8.04 4.84 17.10
CA GLY A 202 8.43 3.55 17.68
C GLY A 202 7.26 2.55 17.70
N PRO A 203 6.15 2.87 18.39
CA PRO A 203 4.95 2.05 18.44
C PRO A 203 4.37 1.69 17.07
N LEU A 204 4.30 2.64 16.12
CA LEU A 204 3.84 2.35 14.76
C LEU A 204 4.72 1.29 14.08
N ASN A 205 6.04 1.44 14.17
CA ASN A 205 6.98 0.48 13.59
C ASN A 205 6.85 -0.89 14.25
N ASP A 206 6.65 -0.95 15.57
CA ASP A 206 6.53 -2.21 16.30
C ASP A 206 5.26 -2.97 15.89
N ILE A 207 4.14 -2.27 15.68
CA ILE A 207 2.90 -2.86 15.13
C ILE A 207 3.13 -3.44 13.74
N ILE A 208 3.80 -2.70 12.85
CA ILE A 208 4.09 -3.15 11.48
C ILE A 208 5.00 -4.37 11.48
N VAL A 209 6.08 -4.34 12.27
CA VAL A 209 7.02 -5.47 12.39
C VAL A 209 6.30 -6.69 12.94
N ASN A 210 5.49 -6.53 14.00
CA ASN A 210 4.71 -7.63 14.56
C ASN A 210 3.75 -8.23 13.53
N PHE A 211 3.04 -7.39 12.77
CA PHE A 211 2.15 -7.87 11.70
C PHE A 211 2.89 -8.71 10.65
N ILE A 212 4.08 -8.26 10.22
CA ILE A 212 4.89 -8.96 9.22
C ILE A 212 5.39 -10.32 9.75
N TYR A 213 5.66 -10.46 11.06
CA TYR A 213 6.18 -11.71 11.63
C TYR A 213 5.12 -12.68 12.13
N GLN A 214 3.89 -12.24 12.41
CA GLN A 214 2.84 -13.06 13.04
C GLN A 214 2.10 -14.03 12.08
N GLY A 215 2.63 -14.31 10.88
CA GLY A 215 2.06 -15.23 9.90
C GLY A 215 2.89 -16.50 9.73
#